data_AF-A0AAD9ZVY8-F1
#
_entry.id   AF-A0AAD9ZVY8-F1
#
_cell.length_a   1.000
_cell.length_b   1.000
_cell.length_c   1.000
_cell.angle_alpha   90.00
_cell.angle_beta   90.00
_cell.angle_gamma   90.00
#
_symmetry.space_group_name_H-M   'P 1'
#
loop_
_entity.id
_entity.type
_entity.pdbx_description
1 polymer ?
#
loop_
_entity_poly.entity_id
_entity_poly.type
_entity_poly.pdbx_seq_one_letter_code
_entity_poly.pdbx_strand_id
1 'polypeptide(L)'
;MSLNNLCTIFFFFIITISLSLNTCYSQPPSSDCNSIFLSYNHTNGYPIPPTNPANQSYRFESTVTIFNFGPDEFKSWRIFVGFDNNQLLVSVTNAVLVDGSNLPAFVGNGTVLAGFPETDLKSAIETAGDWNQMGVEIKLVGTQFGVVAPDVPMPVTIYLA
;
A
#
# COMPACT_ATOMS: atom_id res chain seq x y z
N MET A 1 15.36 35.30 -76.11
CA MET A 1 14.25 36.26 -76.18
C MET A 1 13.12 35.69 -75.31
N SER A 2 12.80 36.36 -74.19
CA SER A 2 11.67 36.10 -73.27
C SER A 2 11.73 34.80 -72.43
N LEU A 3 11.46 34.74 -71.12
CA LEU A 3 11.23 35.70 -70.03
C LEU A 3 11.52 34.95 -68.71
N ASN A 4 12.16 35.60 -67.74
CA ASN A 4 12.31 35.14 -66.37
C ASN A 4 11.02 35.35 -65.53
N ASN A 5 10.95 34.63 -64.41
CA ASN A 5 10.16 34.89 -63.20
C ASN A 5 8.64 34.72 -63.28
N LEU A 6 8.12 33.69 -62.60
CA LEU A 6 7.23 33.98 -61.47
C LEU A 6 7.28 32.87 -60.42
N CYS A 7 7.68 33.33 -59.24
CA CYS A 7 7.63 32.67 -57.96
C CYS A 7 6.21 32.19 -57.64
N THR A 8 6.03 30.89 -57.38
CA THR A 8 4.93 30.44 -56.51
C THR A 8 5.42 29.27 -55.69
N ILE A 9 5.99 29.62 -54.55
CA ILE A 9 6.39 28.72 -53.49
C ILE A 9 5.14 28.03 -52.96
N PHE A 10 5.04 26.71 -53.14
CA PHE A 10 4.15 25.88 -52.33
C PHE A 10 5.02 24.94 -51.50
N PHE A 11 5.46 25.46 -50.34
CA PHE A 11 6.15 24.68 -49.32
C PHE A 11 5.12 23.75 -48.68
N PHE A 12 4.95 22.53 -49.21
CA PHE A 12 4.29 21.46 -48.47
C PHE A 12 5.26 20.97 -47.39
N PHE A 13 5.26 21.65 -46.25
CA PHE A 13 5.94 21.20 -45.05
C PHE A 13 5.09 20.06 -44.46
N ILE A 14 5.36 18.83 -44.89
CA ILE A 14 4.80 17.64 -44.23
C ILE A 14 5.50 17.51 -42.88
N ILE A 15 4.93 18.15 -41.85
CA ILE A 15 5.29 17.92 -40.45
C ILE A 15 4.83 16.51 -40.13
N THR A 16 5.76 15.57 -40.19
CA THR A 16 5.61 14.27 -39.55
C THR A 16 5.65 14.51 -38.05
N ILE A 17 4.49 14.71 -37.44
CA ILE A 17 4.34 14.66 -35.98
C ILE A 17 4.65 13.21 -35.59
N SER A 18 5.89 12.95 -35.19
CA SER A 18 6.24 11.76 -34.43
C SER A 18 5.55 11.87 -33.07
N LEU A 19 4.33 11.35 -32.95
CA LEU A 19 3.74 11.06 -31.66
C LEU A 19 4.65 10.04 -30.99
N SER A 20 5.48 10.50 -30.05
CA SER A 20 6.12 9.65 -29.06
C SER A 20 5.01 9.01 -28.23
N LEU A 21 4.52 7.85 -28.69
CA LEU A 21 3.75 6.93 -27.87
C LEU A 21 4.64 6.63 -26.67
N ASN A 22 4.30 7.20 -25.51
CA ASN A 22 4.83 6.74 -24.24
C ASN A 22 4.35 5.29 -24.09
N THR A 23 5.17 4.34 -24.52
CA THR A 23 5.03 2.96 -24.08
C THR A 23 5.18 2.98 -22.57
N CYS A 24 4.05 2.93 -21.84
CA CYS A 24 4.09 2.49 -20.45
C CYS A 24 4.74 1.11 -20.48
N TYR A 25 5.98 1.02 -20.01
CA TYR A 25 6.58 -0.25 -19.68
C TYR A 25 5.74 -0.81 -18.52
N SER A 26 4.74 -1.64 -18.83
CA SER A 26 4.26 -2.58 -17.83
C SER A 26 5.45 -3.47 -17.53
N GLN A 27 5.89 -3.52 -16.27
CA GLN A 27 6.82 -4.55 -15.82
C GLN A 27 6.30 -5.91 -16.32
N PRO A 28 7.17 -6.82 -16.81
CA PRO A 28 6.72 -8.15 -17.18
C PRO A 28 5.94 -8.73 -15.99
N PRO A 29 4.74 -9.30 -16.21
CA PRO A 29 3.96 -9.85 -15.13
C PRO A 29 4.85 -10.86 -14.40
N SER A 30 5.11 -10.61 -13.12
CA SER A 30 5.78 -11.62 -12.31
C SER A 30 4.93 -12.88 -12.38
N SER A 31 5.55 -14.02 -12.64
CA SER A 31 4.84 -15.30 -12.84
C SER A 31 4.04 -15.75 -11.60
N ASP A 32 4.23 -15.08 -10.46
CA ASP A 32 3.62 -15.40 -9.17
C ASP A 32 2.80 -14.22 -8.57
N CYS A 33 2.25 -13.32 -9.41
CA CYS A 33 1.25 -12.37 -8.92
C CYS A 33 -0.05 -13.11 -8.58
N ASN A 34 -0.34 -13.30 -7.29
CA ASN A 34 -1.50 -14.03 -6.79
C ASN A 34 -2.80 -13.20 -6.76
N SER A 35 -2.90 -12.13 -7.57
CA SER A 35 -4.05 -11.22 -7.66
C SER A 35 -4.49 -10.55 -6.35
N ILE A 36 -3.73 -10.68 -5.26
CA ILE A 36 -3.95 -9.97 -4.00
C ILE A 36 -3.04 -8.75 -3.96
N PHE A 37 -3.63 -7.57 -3.76
CA PHE A 37 -2.89 -6.36 -3.49
C PHE A 37 -2.78 -6.16 -1.98
N LEU A 38 -1.58 -5.83 -1.50
CA LEU A 38 -1.29 -5.56 -0.09
C LEU A 38 -0.41 -4.31 0.00
N SER A 39 -0.83 -3.34 0.82
CA SER A 39 -0.05 -2.12 1.05
C SER A 39 -0.06 -1.69 2.50
N TYR A 40 0.96 -0.92 2.87
CA TYR A 40 1.09 -0.26 4.17
C TYR A 40 1.34 1.22 3.94
N ASN A 41 0.62 2.07 4.65
CA ASN A 41 0.79 3.52 4.59
C ASN A 41 0.84 4.09 6.01
N HIS A 42 1.94 4.78 6.35
CA HIS A 42 1.98 5.56 7.58
C HIS A 42 1.19 6.86 7.40
N THR A 43 0.29 7.15 8.34
CA THR A 43 -0.63 8.28 8.21
C THR A 43 -0.34 9.41 9.19
N ASN A 44 0.11 9.10 10.41
CA ASN A 44 0.36 10.11 11.43
C ASN A 44 1.29 9.60 12.54
N GLY A 45 1.93 10.52 13.24
CA GLY A 45 2.70 10.22 14.45
C GLY A 45 3.09 11.48 15.21
N TYR A 46 3.22 11.35 16.54
CA TYR A 46 3.63 12.45 17.40
C TYR A 46 4.23 11.94 18.72
N PRO A 47 5.13 12.70 19.37
CA PRO A 47 5.68 12.32 20.67
C PRO A 47 4.58 12.24 21.73
N ILE A 48 4.60 11.17 22.51
CA ILE A 48 3.68 10.99 23.64
C ILE A 48 4.34 11.59 24.90
N PRO A 49 3.68 12.52 25.61
CA PRO A 49 4.20 13.06 26.88
C PRO A 49 4.31 11.98 27.98
N PRO A 50 5.22 12.15 28.96
CA PRO A 50 6.21 13.23 29.06
C PRO A 50 7.40 13.04 28.11
N THR A 51 8.11 14.12 27.82
CA THR A 51 9.33 14.04 27.02
C THR A 51 10.41 13.23 27.76
N ASN A 52 10.95 12.20 27.11
CA ASN A 52 12.04 11.38 27.63
C ASN A 52 13.19 11.34 26.60
N PRO A 53 14.26 12.13 26.80
CA PRO A 53 15.40 12.16 25.87
C PRO A 53 16.14 10.83 25.70
N ALA A 54 16.06 9.93 26.69
CA ALA A 54 16.74 8.64 26.64
C ALA A 54 15.90 7.56 25.91
N ASN A 55 14.57 7.67 25.97
CA ASN A 55 13.66 6.70 25.36
C ASN A 55 12.28 7.32 25.10
N GLN A 56 12.20 8.22 24.12
CA GLN A 56 10.97 8.90 23.77
C GLN A 56 9.99 7.94 23.10
N SER A 57 8.79 7.82 23.65
CA SER A 57 7.68 7.13 23.00
C SER A 57 6.99 8.03 21.99
N TYR A 58 6.66 7.48 20.83
CA TYR A 58 5.86 8.16 19.81
C TYR A 58 4.62 7.36 19.51
N ARG A 59 3.49 8.04 19.33
CA ARG A 59 2.33 7.44 18.71
C ARG A 59 2.65 7.21 17.23
N PHE A 60 2.18 6.10 16.70
CA PHE A 60 2.05 5.92 15.26
C PHE A 60 0.61 5.57 14.89
N GLU A 61 0.21 6.02 13.72
CA GLU A 61 -1.01 5.63 13.03
C GLU A 61 -0.61 5.17 11.63
N SER A 62 -1.21 4.08 11.18
CA SER A 62 -0.94 3.53 9.85
C SER A 62 -2.16 2.79 9.32
N THR A 63 -2.24 2.69 8.01
CA THR A 63 -3.30 1.99 7.30
C THR A 63 -2.69 0.85 6.50
N VAL A 64 -3.21 -0.35 6.68
CA VAL A 64 -2.93 -1.50 5.81
C VAL A 64 -4.14 -1.72 4.91
N THR A 65 -3.91 -1.92 3.62
CA THR A 65 -4.99 -2.16 2.64
C THR A 65 -4.76 -3.48 1.95
N ILE A 66 -5.83 -4.28 1.86
CA ILE A 66 -5.85 -5.54 1.13
C ILE A 66 -6.98 -5.50 0.09
N PHE A 67 -6.70 -5.87 -1.15
CA PHE A 67 -7.73 -6.09 -2.18
C PHE A 67 -7.54 -7.45 -2.85
N ASN A 68 -8.64 -8.15 -3.07
CA ASN A 68 -8.71 -9.36 -3.86
C ASN A 68 -9.19 -9.04 -5.29
N PHE A 69 -8.24 -8.92 -6.22
CA PHE A 69 -8.55 -8.78 -7.65
C PHE A 69 -8.67 -10.14 -8.36
N GLY A 70 -8.61 -11.24 -7.59
CA GLY A 70 -8.65 -12.61 -8.10
C GLY A 70 -10.05 -13.04 -8.53
N PRO A 71 -10.13 -14.15 -9.29
CA PRO A 71 -11.40 -14.76 -9.66
C PRO A 71 -12.06 -15.54 -8.51
N ASP A 72 -11.27 -15.94 -7.51
CA ASP A 72 -11.69 -16.73 -6.36
C ASP A 72 -11.64 -15.90 -5.07
N GLU A 73 -12.42 -16.30 -4.06
CA GLU A 73 -12.44 -15.68 -2.74
C GLU A 73 -11.10 -15.87 -2.00
N PHE A 74 -10.61 -14.81 -1.33
CA PHE A 74 -9.43 -14.89 -0.49
C PHE A 74 -9.84 -15.27 0.94
N LYS A 75 -9.89 -16.57 1.18
CA LYS A 75 -10.42 -17.16 2.41
C LYS A 75 -9.44 -17.10 3.57
N SER A 76 -9.99 -16.81 4.76
CA SER A 76 -9.30 -16.80 6.05
C SER A 76 -7.99 -16.03 5.96
N TRP A 77 -8.06 -14.84 5.37
CA TRP A 77 -6.87 -14.09 5.01
C TRP A 77 -6.06 -13.73 6.25
N ARG A 78 -4.75 -13.82 6.09
CA ARG A 78 -3.76 -13.47 7.10
C ARG A 78 -2.64 -12.68 6.48
N ILE A 79 -2.13 -11.72 7.23
CA ILE A 79 -0.95 -10.94 6.83
C ILE A 79 0.04 -10.88 7.98
N PHE A 80 1.31 -10.92 7.64
CA PHE A 80 2.38 -10.59 8.57
C PHE A 80 2.79 -9.13 8.40
N VAL A 81 2.94 -8.42 9.51
CA VAL A 81 3.49 -7.06 9.56
C VAL A 81 4.76 -7.10 10.42
N GLY A 82 5.91 -6.87 9.79
CA GLY A 82 7.22 -6.88 10.43
C GLY A 82 7.55 -5.56 11.11
N PHE A 83 7.02 -5.34 12.31
CA PHE A 83 7.45 -4.25 13.19
C PHE A 83 8.85 -4.51 13.75
N ASP A 84 9.70 -3.47 13.89
CA ASP A 84 11.13 -3.58 14.28
C ASP A 84 11.62 -2.49 15.28
N ASN A 85 10.72 -1.65 15.79
CA ASN A 85 11.02 -0.51 16.67
C ASN A 85 10.32 -0.63 18.04
N ASN A 86 10.34 -1.84 18.61
CA ASN A 86 9.71 -2.18 19.90
C ASN A 86 8.24 -1.73 20.00
N GLN A 87 7.48 -1.85 18.91
CA GLN A 87 6.12 -1.34 18.86
C GLN A 87 5.20 -2.06 19.84
N LEU A 88 4.35 -1.28 20.49
CA LEU A 88 3.18 -1.71 21.23
C LEU A 88 1.96 -1.36 20.38
N LEU A 89 1.25 -2.36 19.85
CA LEU A 89 0.00 -2.15 19.14
C LEU A 89 -1.12 -1.95 20.16
N VAL A 90 -1.92 -0.89 19.99
CA VAL A 90 -2.97 -0.48 20.93
C VAL A 90 -4.36 -0.73 20.36
N SER A 91 -4.55 -0.50 19.05
CA SER A 91 -5.80 -0.84 18.37
C SER A 91 -5.56 -1.28 16.93
N VAL A 92 -6.42 -2.16 16.46
CA VAL A 92 -6.49 -2.62 15.07
C VAL A 92 -7.97 -2.67 14.66
N THR A 93 -8.32 -2.17 13.48
CA THR A 93 -9.67 -2.32 12.92
C THR A 93 -9.73 -3.48 11.93
N ASN A 94 -10.89 -4.13 11.83
CA ASN A 94 -11.17 -5.17 10.83
C ASN A 94 -10.22 -6.39 10.87
N ALA A 95 -9.46 -6.55 11.96
CA ALA A 95 -8.54 -7.66 12.15
C ALA A 95 -8.35 -7.97 13.64
N VAL A 96 -7.71 -9.10 13.94
CA VAL A 96 -7.27 -9.52 15.27
C VAL A 96 -5.86 -10.09 15.21
N LEU A 97 -5.18 -10.14 16.35
CA LEU A 97 -3.90 -10.83 16.48
C LEU A 97 -4.11 -12.35 16.46
N VAL A 98 -3.38 -13.05 15.59
CA VAL A 98 -3.52 -14.52 15.43
C VAL A 98 -3.00 -15.29 16.65
N ASP A 99 -2.07 -14.71 17.42
CA ASP A 99 -1.52 -15.32 18.64
C ASP A 99 -2.54 -15.34 19.80
N GLY A 100 -3.71 -14.72 19.64
CA GLY A 100 -4.75 -14.64 20.65
C GLY A 100 -4.46 -13.62 21.76
N SER A 101 -3.41 -12.82 21.62
CA SER A 101 -3.07 -11.75 22.57
C SER A 101 -4.15 -10.66 22.57
N ASN A 102 -4.48 -10.15 23.75
CA ASN A 102 -5.35 -9.00 23.88
C ASN A 102 -4.57 -7.70 23.62
N LEU A 103 -5.21 -6.74 22.96
CA LEU A 103 -4.63 -5.40 22.84
C LEU A 103 -4.82 -4.60 24.14
N PRO A 104 -3.82 -3.79 24.54
CA PRO A 104 -2.56 -3.53 23.84
C PRO A 104 -1.54 -4.68 23.96
N ALA A 105 -0.77 -4.93 22.89
CA ALA A 105 0.21 -6.03 22.83
C ALA A 105 1.55 -5.59 22.22
N PHE A 106 2.65 -6.14 22.71
CA PHE A 106 3.98 -5.91 22.13
C PHE A 106 4.13 -6.73 20.84
N VAL A 107 4.45 -6.04 19.75
CA VAL A 107 4.52 -6.62 18.39
C VAL A 107 5.86 -6.37 17.72
N GLY A 108 6.88 -5.91 18.45
CA GLY A 108 8.17 -5.48 17.91
C GLY A 108 9.04 -6.54 17.21
N ASN A 109 8.61 -7.81 17.17
CA ASN A 109 9.21 -8.87 16.35
C ASN A 109 8.34 -9.19 15.12
N GLY A 110 7.44 -8.29 14.78
CA GLY A 110 6.32 -8.50 13.88
C GLY A 110 5.15 -9.26 14.52
N THR A 111 4.03 -9.25 13.80
CA THR A 111 2.81 -9.93 14.21
C THR A 111 2.02 -10.40 13.00
N VAL A 112 1.16 -11.39 13.19
CA VAL A 112 0.21 -11.85 12.17
C VAL A 112 -1.18 -11.34 12.53
N LEU A 113 -1.80 -10.65 11.57
CA LEU A 113 -3.19 -10.20 11.63
C LEU A 113 -4.06 -11.13 10.79
N ALA A 114 -5.27 -11.43 11.30
CA ALA A 114 -6.32 -12.12 10.56
C ALA A 114 -7.59 -11.28 10.52
N GLY A 115 -8.40 -11.44 9.47
CA GLY A 115 -9.66 -10.71 9.33
C GLY A 115 -10.65 -10.97 10.45
N PHE A 116 -11.34 -9.90 10.89
CA PHE A 116 -12.41 -9.97 11.88
C PHE A 116 -13.34 -8.74 11.80
N PRO A 117 -14.68 -8.89 11.86
CA PRO A 117 -15.41 -10.17 11.90
C PRO A 117 -15.44 -10.88 10.54
N GLU A 118 -15.18 -10.14 9.46
CA GLU A 118 -15.09 -10.69 8.11
C GLU A 118 -13.73 -11.34 7.89
N THR A 119 -13.71 -12.66 7.78
CA THR A 119 -12.50 -13.48 7.65
C THR A 119 -12.07 -13.68 6.20
N ASP A 120 -12.96 -13.42 5.25
CA ASP A 120 -12.80 -13.71 3.83
C ASP A 120 -12.98 -12.41 3.02
N LEU A 121 -12.32 -12.31 1.86
CA LEU A 121 -12.57 -11.24 0.89
C LEU A 121 -13.13 -11.82 -0.40
N LYS A 122 -14.31 -11.33 -0.81
CA LYS A 122 -14.98 -11.77 -2.04
C LYS A 122 -14.10 -11.55 -3.27
N SER A 123 -14.36 -12.34 -4.30
CA SER A 123 -13.60 -12.21 -5.56
C SER A 123 -14.06 -11.02 -6.40
N ALA A 124 -13.23 -10.60 -7.35
CA ALA A 124 -13.60 -9.56 -8.31
C ALA A 124 -14.78 -9.99 -9.20
N ILE A 125 -14.95 -11.29 -9.44
CA ILE A 125 -16.07 -11.84 -10.23
C ILE A 125 -17.37 -11.77 -9.43
N GLU A 126 -17.36 -12.23 -8.18
CA GLU A 126 -18.56 -12.25 -7.32
C GLU A 126 -19.09 -10.85 -7.03
N THR A 127 -18.21 -9.86 -7.01
CA THR A 127 -18.51 -8.47 -6.67
C THR A 127 -18.73 -7.58 -7.88
N ALA A 128 -18.58 -8.11 -9.10
CA ALA A 128 -18.52 -7.33 -10.33
C ALA A 128 -17.53 -6.15 -10.24
N GLY A 129 -16.42 -6.34 -9.50
CA GLY A 129 -15.39 -5.33 -9.28
C GLY A 129 -15.75 -4.24 -8.24
N ASP A 130 -16.66 -4.49 -7.31
CA ASP A 130 -16.95 -3.57 -6.19
C ASP A 130 -15.83 -3.60 -5.12
N TRP A 131 -15.08 -2.50 -5.05
CA TRP A 131 -13.92 -2.34 -4.17
C TRP A 131 -14.27 -2.47 -2.69
N ASN A 132 -15.48 -2.08 -2.28
CA ASN A 132 -15.89 -2.16 -0.88
C ASN A 132 -16.16 -3.60 -0.43
N GLN A 133 -16.37 -4.53 -1.37
CA GLN A 133 -16.67 -5.93 -1.08
C GLN A 133 -15.45 -6.84 -1.27
N MET A 134 -14.51 -6.44 -2.14
CA MET A 134 -13.32 -7.22 -2.45
C MET A 134 -12.10 -6.81 -1.61
N GLY A 135 -12.23 -5.82 -0.72
CA GLY A 135 -11.10 -5.29 0.03
C GLY A 135 -11.43 -4.88 1.46
N VAL A 136 -10.36 -4.64 2.21
CA VAL A 136 -10.42 -4.22 3.60
C VAL A 136 -9.34 -3.19 3.90
N GLU A 137 -9.71 -2.22 4.73
CA GLU A 137 -8.80 -1.24 5.32
C GLU A 137 -8.62 -1.54 6.81
N ILE A 138 -7.37 -1.68 7.24
CA ILE A 138 -6.99 -2.00 8.62
C ILE A 138 -6.25 -0.79 9.17
N LYS A 139 -6.85 -0.11 10.14
CA LYS A 139 -6.24 1.03 10.83
C LYS A 139 -5.50 0.53 12.06
N LEU A 140 -4.22 0.83 12.10
CA LEU A 140 -3.29 0.51 13.16
C LEU A 140 -3.02 1.75 13.98
N VAL A 141 -3.12 1.61 15.29
CA VAL A 141 -2.69 2.63 16.25
C VAL A 141 -1.80 1.96 17.27
N GLY A 142 -0.65 2.56 17.54
CA GLY A 142 0.22 2.07 18.59
C GLY A 142 1.23 3.09 19.07
N THR A 143 2.15 2.59 19.89
CA THR A 143 3.32 3.30 20.38
C THR A 143 4.56 2.65 19.79
N GLN A 144 5.52 3.46 19.37
CA GLN A 144 6.83 3.05 18.91
C GLN A 144 7.92 3.75 19.75
N PHE A 145 9.15 3.26 19.66
CA PHE A 145 10.31 3.84 20.33
C PHE A 145 11.45 4.03 19.33
N GLY A 146 12.27 5.06 19.52
CA GLY A 146 13.53 5.23 18.76
C GLY A 146 13.42 5.82 17.35
N VAL A 147 12.23 5.93 16.76
CA VAL A 147 12.05 6.59 15.45
C VAL A 147 11.60 8.04 15.67
N VAL A 148 12.49 8.97 15.32
CA VAL A 148 12.31 10.42 15.51
C VAL A 148 12.00 11.07 14.17
N ALA A 149 11.10 12.04 14.15
CA ALA A 149 10.83 12.84 12.95
C ALA A 149 12.15 13.42 12.37
N PRO A 150 12.34 13.40 11.04
CA PRO A 150 11.35 13.14 9.99
C PRO A 150 11.15 11.66 9.63
N ASP A 151 11.84 10.73 10.29
CA ASP A 151 11.71 9.30 10.00
C ASP A 151 10.36 8.75 10.47
N VAL A 152 9.93 7.68 9.80
CA VAL A 152 8.59 7.10 9.92
C VAL A 152 8.69 5.60 10.23
N PRO A 153 7.88 5.05 11.15
CA PRO A 153 7.79 3.61 11.37
C PRO A 153 7.22 2.89 10.16
N MET A 154 8.10 2.49 9.26
CA MET A 154 7.78 1.52 8.22
C MET A 154 8.02 0.12 8.76
N PRO A 155 7.16 -0.87 8.43
CA PRO A 155 7.47 -2.26 8.70
C PRO A 155 8.67 -2.68 7.82
N VAL A 156 9.53 -3.56 8.35
CA VAL A 156 10.66 -4.12 7.59
C VAL A 156 10.17 -5.05 6.46
N THR A 157 9.03 -5.71 6.68
CA THR A 157 8.40 -6.61 5.72
C THR A 157 6.90 -6.62 5.91
N ILE A 158 6.16 -6.82 4.83
CA ILE A 158 4.72 -7.11 4.84
C ILE A 158 4.41 -8.15 3.77
N TYR A 159 3.67 -9.20 4.12
CA TYR A 159 3.35 -10.31 3.20
C TYR A 159 2.12 -11.09 3.68
N LEU A 160 1.54 -11.91 2.80
CA LEU A 160 0.43 -12.81 3.14
C LEU A 160 0.96 -14.03 3.93
N ALA A 161 0.33 -14.35 5.06
CA ALA A 161 0.82 -15.34 6.04
C ALA A 161 0.09 -16.69 6.00
#